data_AF-A0A354IBM3-F1
#
_entry.id   AF-A0A354IBM3-F1
#
_cell.length_a   1.000
_cell.length_b   1.000
_cell.length_c   1.000
_cell.angle_alpha   90.00
_cell.angle_beta   90.00
_cell.angle_gamma   90.00
#
_symmetry.space_group_name_H-M   'P 1'
#
loop_
_entity.id
_entity.type
_entity.pdbx_description
1 polymer ?
#
loop_
_entity_poly.entity_id
_entity_poly.type
_entity_poly.pdbx_seq_one_letter_code
_entity_poly.pdbx_strand_id
1 'polypeptide(L)' 'MSIVRKIEIDGQDVLFKASAAIPRIYRLKFQRDIYKDLRILEKSIGEGDEESSNLDLFSLEMFENIAYTMAKHADPQ' A
#
# COMPACT_ATOMS: atom_id res chain seq x y z
N MET A 1 2.95 -15.79 -11.07
CA MET A 1 2.81 -16.17 -9.65
C MET A 1 2.43 -14.94 -8.84
N SER A 2 1.49 -15.06 -7.92
CA SER A 2 1.04 -13.99 -7.03
C SER A 2 0.74 -14.56 -5.66
N ILE A 3 0.89 -13.75 -4.62
CA ILE A 3 0.49 -14.09 -3.26
C ILE A 3 -0.85 -13.40 -2.99
N VAL A 4 -1.82 -14.16 -2.48
CA VAL A 4 -3.09 -13.60 -1.99
C VAL A 4 -3.16 -13.87 -0.49
N ARG A 5 -3.47 -12.83 0.28
CA ARG A 5 -3.70 -12.91 1.73
C ARG A 5 -5.05 -12.30 2.05
N LYS A 6 -5.72 -12.87 3.04
CA LYS A 6 -6.91 -12.30 3.65
C LYS A 6 -6.47 -11.53 4.88
N ILE A 7 -6.89 -10.28 4.99
CA ILE A 7 -6.58 -9.38 6.10
C ILE A 7 -7.91 -8.92 6.67
N GLU A 8 -8.07 -9.02 7.98
CA GLU A 8 -9.22 -8.48 8.69
C GLU A 8 -8.99 -6.98 8.94
N ILE A 9 -9.87 -6.14 8.42
CA ILE A 9 -9.84 -4.68 8.58
C ILE A 9 -11.24 -4.27 9.05
N ASP A 10 -11.33 -3.65 10.23
CA ASP A 10 -12.61 -3.21 10.82
C ASP A 10 -13.69 -4.31 10.88
N GLY A 11 -13.29 -5.55 11.16
CA GLY A 11 -14.19 -6.71 11.20
C GLY A 11 -14.65 -7.23 9.83
N GLN A 12 -14.08 -6.70 8.73
CA GLN A 12 -14.32 -7.17 7.38
C GLN A 12 -13.10 -7.89 6.81
N ASP A 13 -13.35 -9.04 6.20
CA ASP A 13 -12.31 -9.79 5.49
C ASP A 13 -12.02 -9.17 4.12
N VAL A 14 -10.85 -8.56 3.97
CA VAL A 14 -10.39 -7.98 2.71
C VAL A 14 -9.28 -8.83 2.11
N LEU A 15 -9.43 -9.20 0.83
CA LEU A 15 -8.38 -9.91 0.09
C LEU A 15 -7.37 -8.93 -0.46
N PHE A 16 -6.09 -9.19 -0.24
CA PHE A 16 -4.97 -8.43 -0.77
C PHE A 16 -4.14 -9.34 -1.68
N LYS A 17 -3.85 -8.87 -2.90
CA LYS A 17 -3.05 -9.62 -3.86
C LYS A 17 -1.76 -8.87 -4.16
N ALA A 18 -0.65 -9.47 -3.77
CA ALA A 18 0.67 -9.02 -4.14
C ALA A 18 1.13 -9.75 -5.42
N SER A 19 1.43 -8.98 -6.46
CA SER A 19 1.93 -9.51 -7.74
C SER A 19 2.89 -8.51 -8.40
N ALA A 20 3.69 -8.98 -9.36
CA ALA A 20 4.56 -8.11 -10.15
C ALA A 20 3.79 -7.10 -11.03
N ALA A 21 2.47 -7.23 -11.16
CA ALA A 21 1.64 -6.27 -11.87
C ALA A 21 1.30 -5.03 -11.03
N ILE A 22 1.37 -5.14 -9.69
CA ILE A 22 0.99 -4.05 -8.76
C ILE A 22 1.75 -2.75 -9.04
N PRO A 23 3.10 -2.73 -9.22
CA PRO A 23 3.82 -1.50 -9.53
C PRO A 23 3.33 -0.82 -10.81
N ARG A 24 2.96 -1.61 -11.83
CA ARG A 24 2.47 -1.10 -13.10
C ARG A 24 1.06 -0.54 -12.97
N ILE A 25 0.17 -1.23 -12.26
CA ILE A 25 -1.20 -0.78 -12.00
C ILE A 25 -1.17 0.53 -11.20
N TYR A 26 -0.38 0.58 -10.13
CA TYR A 26 -0.19 1.78 -9.29
C TYR A 26 0.31 2.97 -10.12
N ARG A 27 1.33 2.74 -10.97
CA ARG A 27 1.88 3.79 -11.85
C ARG A 27 0.87 4.31 -12.86
N LEU A 28 0.05 3.45 -13.44
CA LEU A 28 -0.98 3.87 -14.40
C LEU A 28 -2.12 4.63 -13.70
N LYS A 29 -2.51 4.21 -12.50
CA LYS A 29 -3.65 4.78 -11.78
C LYS A 29 -3.33 6.14 -11.13
N PHE A 30 -2.20 6.22 -10.45
CA PHE A 30 -1.81 7.40 -9.66
C PHE A 30 -0.75 8.25 -10.33
N GLN A 31 -0.19 7.81 -11.47
CA GLN A 31 0.91 8.50 -12.17
C GLN A 31 2.16 8.66 -11.29
N ARG A 32 2.37 7.73 -10.36
CA ARG A 32 3.44 7.72 -9.36
C ARG A 32 4.24 6.42 -9.37
N ASP A 33 5.43 6.45 -8.81
CA ASP A 33 6.25 5.24 -8.67
C ASP A 33 6.13 4.66 -7.26
N ILE A 34 5.56 3.46 -7.14
CA ILE A 34 5.33 2.79 -5.87
C ILE A 34 6.63 2.59 -5.07
N TYR A 35 7.77 2.39 -5.71
CA TYR A 35 9.04 2.17 -5.02
C TYR A 35 9.61 3.46 -4.44
N LYS A 36 9.38 4.59 -5.12
CA LYS A 36 9.74 5.91 -4.57
C LYS A 36 8.86 6.23 -3.38
N ASP A 37 7.56 5.97 -3.50
CA ASP A 37 6.57 6.20 -2.44
C ASP A 37 6.88 5.33 -1.21
N LEU A 38 7.19 4.04 -1.41
CA LEU A 38 7.61 3.14 -0.32
C LEU A 38 8.90 3.61 0.36
N ARG A 39 9.87 4.15 -0.39
CA ARG A 39 11.11 4.69 0.19
C ARG A 39 10.87 5.97 1.00
N ILE A 40 9.91 6.79 0.59
CA ILE A 40 9.50 7.97 1.36
C ILE A 40 8.79 7.53 2.63
N LEU A 41 7.86 6.58 2.53
CA LEU A 41 7.17 5.97 3.67
C LEU A 41 8.14 5.38 4.69
N GLU A 42 9.13 4.61 4.24
CA GLU A 42 10.17 4.03 5.09
C GLU A 42 10.91 5.12 5.89
N LYS A 43 11.20 6.26 5.26
CA LYS A 43 11.85 7.39 5.93
C LYS A 43 10.93 8.13 6.91
N SER A 44 9.66 8.30 6.56
CA SER A 44 8.67 8.95 7.43
C SER A 44 8.34 8.12 8.68
N ILE A 45 8.45 6.78 8.59
CA ILE A 45 8.24 5.85 9.70
C ILE A 45 9.49 5.75 10.60
N GLY A 46 10.66 6.23 10.14
CA GLY A 46 11.88 6.53 10.93
C GLY A 46 12.22 5.60 12.10
N GLU A 47 13.19 4.69 11.90
CA GLU A 47 13.90 3.89 12.94
C GLU A 47 13.11 3.32 14.14
N GLY A 48 11.77 3.23 14.07
CA GLY A 48 10.94 2.54 15.07
C GLY A 48 10.59 3.36 16.33
N ASP A 49 10.78 4.68 16.34
CA ASP A 49 10.28 5.52 17.44
C ASP A 49 8.81 5.90 17.19
N GLU A 50 7.89 5.22 17.89
CA GLU A 50 6.44 5.46 17.83
C GLU A 50 6.07 6.93 18.13
N GLU A 51 6.83 7.63 18.98
CA GLU A 51 6.62 9.06 19.27
C GLU A 51 7.12 10.01 18.18
N SER A 52 8.06 9.55 17.33
CA SER A 52 8.65 10.36 16.25
C SER A 52 8.03 10.11 14.88
N SER A 53 7.17 9.09 14.78
CA SER A 53 6.44 8.67 13.59
C SER A 53 5.42 9.73 13.14
N ASN A 54 5.91 10.85 12.60
CA ASN A 54 5.10 11.84 11.92
C ASN A 54 4.72 11.30 10.54
N LEU A 55 3.75 10.38 10.50
CA LEU A 55 3.02 10.07 9.29
C LEU A 55 2.25 11.33 8.89
N ASP A 56 2.85 12.13 8.01
CA ASP A 56 2.17 13.25 7.39
C ASP A 56 0.96 12.74 6.57
N LEU A 57 -0.01 13.63 6.33
CA LEU A 57 -1.20 13.31 5.53
C LEU A 57 -0.85 12.70 4.16
N PHE A 58 0.29 13.09 3.61
CA PHE A 58 0.81 12.59 2.34
C PHE A 58 1.27 11.13 2.42
N SER A 59 1.92 10.72 3.51
CA SER A 59 2.29 9.34 3.80
C SER A 59 1.07 8.46 4.00
N LEU A 60 0.05 8.95 4.71
CA LEU A 60 -1.24 8.25 4.84
C LEU A 60 -1.90 7.98 3.49
N GLU A 61 -1.99 9.00 2.63
CA GLU A 61 -2.56 8.86 1.29
C GLU A 61 -1.78 7.83 0.43
N MET A 62 -0.44 7.82 0.53
CA MET A 62 0.38 6.83 -0.17
C MET A 62 0.12 5.41 0.32
N PHE A 63 0.00 5.21 1.63
CA PHE A 63 -0.35 3.91 2.21
C PHE A 63 -1.72 3.43 1.73
N GLU A 64 -2.73 4.30 1.79
CA GLU A 64 -4.09 4.02 1.34
C GLU A 64 -4.13 3.64 -0.15
N ASN A 65 -3.42 4.36 -1.00
CA ASN A 65 -3.35 4.08 -2.43
C ASN A 65 -2.72 2.71 -2.74
N ILE A 66 -1.70 2.32 -1.98
CA ILE A 66 -1.05 1.00 -2.11
C ILE A 66 -2.03 -0.10 -1.67
N ALA A 67 -2.64 0.07 -0.49
CA ALA A 67 -3.63 -0.87 0.05
C ALA A 67 -4.81 -1.06 -0.91
N TYR A 68 -5.37 0.05 -1.40
CA TYR A 68 -6.42 0.07 -2.41
C TYR A 68 -6.02 -0.72 -3.67
N THR A 69 -4.80 -0.52 -4.16
CA THR A 69 -4.33 -1.21 -5.38
C THR A 69 -4.23 -2.71 -5.17
N MET A 70 -3.72 -3.15 -4.02
CA MET A 70 -3.63 -4.57 -3.67
C MET A 70 -5.01 -5.21 -3.47
N ALA A 71 -5.94 -4.51 -2.82
CA ALA A 71 -7.29 -4.96 -2.61
C ALA A 71 -8.06 -5.07 -3.94
N LYS A 72 -8.02 -4.02 -4.76
CA LYS A 72 -8.71 -4.02 -6.06
C LYS A 72 -8.10 -5.00 -7.05
N HIS A 73 -6.80 -5.30 -6.96
CA HIS A 73 -6.19 -6.34 -7.79
C HIS A 73 -6.55 -7.76 -7.34
N ALA A 74 -6.90 -7.95 -6.06
CA ALA A 74 -7.37 -9.22 -5.52
C ALA A 74 -8.83 -9.49 -5.84
N ASP A 75 -9.63 -8.41 -5.97
CA ASP A 75 -11.03 -8.47 -6.36
C ASP A 75 -11.17 -9.12 -7.75
N PRO A 76 -11.90 -10.25 -7.87
CA PRO A 76 -12.14 -10.89 -9.15
C PRO A 76 -13.18 -10.14 -10.02
N GLN A 77 -13.83 -9.09 -9.50
CA GLN A 77 -14.85 -8.30 -10.20
C GLN A 77 -14.34 -6.98 -10.79
#